data_AF-A0A102DEW1-F1
#
_entry.id   AF-A0A102DEW1-F1
#
_cell.length_a   1.000
_cell.length_b   1.000
_cell.length_c   1.000
_cell.angle_alpha   90.00
_cell.angle_beta   90.00
_cell.angle_gamma   90.00
#
_symmetry.space_group_name_H-M   'P 1'
#
loop_
_entity.id
_entity.type
_entity.pdbx_description
1 polymer ?
#
loop_
_entity_poly.entity_id
_entity_poly.type
_entity_poly.pdbx_seq_one_letter_code
_entity_poly.pdbx_strand_id
1 'polypeptide(L)'
;MAREYTVKSFKSGNSVALRLPKALGIAEGEDIVIVPHDADSFSIWKKSDAKKVFMGLYGSMSPGFMDEDRQDVEQDDYDWPGSGDQPAAA
;
A
#
# COMPACT_ATOMS: atom_id res chain seq x y z
N MET A 1 5.91 21.29 12.09
CA MET A 1 7.02 20.91 11.19
C MET A 1 7.60 19.60 11.71
N ALA A 2 7.63 18.56 10.88
CA ALA A 2 8.22 17.28 11.27
C ALA A 2 9.75 17.44 11.40
N ARG A 3 10.36 16.70 12.32
CA ARG A 3 11.80 16.75 12.56
C ARG A 3 12.50 15.90 11.51
N GLU A 4 13.29 16.52 10.65
CA GLU A 4 14.09 15.82 9.65
C GLU A 4 15.39 15.27 10.27
N TYR A 5 15.80 14.08 9.82
CA TYR A 5 17.02 13.42 10.27
C TYR A 5 17.87 13.04 9.07
N THR A 6 19.05 13.65 8.95
CA THR A 6 20.08 13.18 8.01
C THR A 6 20.83 12.02 8.63
N VAL A 7 20.78 10.84 7.99
CA VAL A 7 21.45 9.63 8.47
C VAL A 7 22.48 9.16 7.46
N LYS A 8 23.47 8.40 7.92
CA LYS A 8 24.50 7.81 7.06
C LYS A 8 24.12 6.36 6.74
N SER A 9 24.19 6.00 5.46
CA SER A 9 24.14 4.61 5.00
C SER A 9 25.51 3.95 5.15
N PHE A 10 25.52 2.64 5.35
CA PHE A 10 26.74 1.85 5.48
C PHE A 10 26.56 0.42 4.96
N LYS A 11 27.68 -0.25 4.63
CA LYS A 11 27.69 -1.65 4.20
C LYS A 11 27.45 -2.58 5.39
N SER A 12 26.53 -3.53 5.23
CA SER A 12 26.24 -4.58 6.20
C SER A 12 26.24 -5.94 5.48
N GLY A 13 27.38 -6.61 5.46
CA GLY A 13 27.56 -7.84 4.67
C GLY A 13 27.38 -7.57 3.16
N ASN A 14 26.47 -8.30 2.53
CA ASN A 14 26.06 -8.11 1.13
C ASN A 14 24.90 -7.11 0.96
N SER A 15 24.56 -6.37 2.01
CA SER A 15 23.43 -5.43 2.04
C SER A 15 23.86 -4.01 2.45
N VAL A 16 22.92 -3.07 2.39
CA VAL A 16 23.07 -1.69 2.86
C VAL A 16 22.13 -1.47 4.06
N ALA A 17 22.59 -0.71 5.04
CA ALA A 17 21.82 -0.35 6.22
C ALA A 17 21.87 1.17 6.47
N LEU A 18 20.86 1.68 7.16
CA LEU A 18 20.79 3.06 7.64
C LEU A 18 20.99 3.08 9.16
N ARG A 19 21.79 4.03 9.67
CA ARG A 19 21.88 4.25 11.11
C ARG A 19 20.74 5.14 11.58
N LEU A 20 19.71 4.53 12.15
CA LEU A 20 18.53 5.23 12.65
C LEU A 20 18.76 5.76 14.09
N PRO A 21 18.40 7.03 14.39
CA PRO A 21 18.42 7.55 15.76
C PRO A 21 17.44 6.79 16.67
N LYS A 22 17.86 6.48 17.90
CA LYS A 22 16.99 5.83 18.91
C LYS A 22 15.71 6.62 19.21
N ALA A 23 15.75 7.95 19.04
CA ALA A 23 14.60 8.83 19.21
C ALA A 23 13.43 8.52 18.25
N LEU A 24 13.68 7.77 17.16
CA LEU A 24 12.62 7.32 16.24
C LEU A 24 11.81 6.13 16.80
N GLY A 25 12.21 5.56 17.94
CA GLY A 25 11.45 4.50 18.61
C GLY A 25 11.44 3.15 17.90
N ILE A 26 12.36 2.92 16.96
CA ILE A 26 12.56 1.62 16.31
C ILE A 26 13.53 0.79 17.16
N ALA A 27 13.09 -0.38 17.59
CA ALA A 27 13.90 -1.28 18.42
C ALA A 27 14.82 -2.15 17.55
N GLU A 28 15.92 -2.64 18.14
CA GLU A 28 16.76 -3.65 17.50
C GLU A 28 15.98 -4.96 17.29
N GLY A 29 16.11 -5.56 16.10
CA GLY A 29 15.37 -6.78 15.74
C GLY A 29 13.90 -6.58 15.37
N GLU A 30 13.43 -5.33 15.27
CA GLU A 30 12.05 -5.03 14.85
C GLU A 30 11.88 -5.17 13.33
N ASP A 31 10.79 -5.81 12.90
CA ASP A 31 10.42 -5.95 11.49
C ASP A 31 9.93 -4.60 10.93
N ILE A 32 10.59 -4.12 9.87
CA ILE A 32 10.23 -2.89 9.15
C ILE A 32 9.79 -3.23 7.72
N VAL A 33 8.70 -2.62 7.29
CA VAL A 33 8.24 -2.66 5.90
C VAL A 33 8.85 -1.46 5.17
N ILE A 34 9.38 -1.70 3.97
CA ILE A 34 9.93 -0.67 3.08
C ILE A 34 9.20 -0.79 1.74
N VAL A 35 8.59 0.30 1.29
CA VAL A 35 7.97 0.39 -0.05
C VAL A 35 8.68 1.46 -0.86
N PRO A 36 9.34 1.08 -1.98
CA PRO A 36 9.98 2.03 -2.88
C PRO A 36 8.95 2.77 -3.74
N HIS A 37 9.31 3.98 -4.14
CA HIS A 37 8.57 4.82 -5.09
C HIS A 37 9.45 5.13 -6.31
N ASP A 38 8.83 5.58 -7.41
CA ASP A 38 9.53 5.84 -8.68
C ASP A 38 10.53 7.02 -8.62
N ALA A 39 10.44 7.87 -7.60
CA ALA A 39 11.21 9.11 -7.46
C ALA A 39 12.27 9.05 -6.34
N ASP A 40 13.09 7.99 -6.32
CA ASP A 40 14.22 7.79 -5.37
C ASP A 40 13.85 7.91 -3.88
N SER A 41 12.58 7.72 -3.56
CA SER A 41 12.07 7.79 -2.20
C SER A 41 11.44 6.46 -1.81
N PHE A 42 11.39 6.23 -0.51
CA PHE A 42 10.73 5.06 0.04
C PHE A 42 9.99 5.45 1.31
N SER A 43 8.87 4.78 1.55
CA SER A 43 8.13 4.87 2.81
C SER A 43 8.48 3.69 3.69
N ILE A 44 8.63 3.94 5.00
CA ILE A 44 8.92 2.90 5.99
C ILE A 44 7.92 2.95 7.14
N TRP A 45 7.56 1.78 7.67
CA TRP A 45 6.78 1.65 8.90
C TRP A 45 7.06 0.32 9.60
N LYS A 46 6.73 0.25 10.89
CA LYS A 46 6.80 -0.98 11.67
C LYS A 46 5.77 -1.96 11.14
N LYS A 47 6.15 -3.23 10.94
CA LYS A 47 5.22 -4.27 10.46
C LYS A 47 4.03 -4.46 11.41
N SER A 48 4.25 -4.30 12.72
CA SER A 48 3.20 -4.30 13.74
C SER A 48 2.14 -3.21 13.52
N ASP A 49 2.54 -2.07 12.95
CA ASP A 49 1.67 -0.93 12.67
C ASP A 49 0.99 -1.00 11.30
N ALA A 50 1.23 -2.06 10.50
CA ALA A 50 0.70 -2.16 9.14
C ALA A 50 -0.82 -1.97 9.07
N LYS A 51 -1.58 -2.55 10.03
CA LYS A 51 -3.03 -2.35 10.13
C LYS A 51 -3.39 -0.89 10.38
N LYS A 52 -2.67 -0.20 11.26
CA LYS A 52 -2.90 1.21 11.59
C LYS A 52 -2.57 2.11 10.40
N VAL A 53 -1.47 1.83 9.69
CA VAL A 53 -1.08 2.55 8.48
C VAL A 53 -2.11 2.37 7.38
N PHE A 54 -2.56 1.13 7.13
CA PHE A 54 -3.62 0.84 6.16
C PHE A 54 -4.92 1.58 6.49
N MET A 55 -5.35 1.54 7.76
CA MET A 55 -6.54 2.26 8.21
C MET A 55 -6.36 3.79 8.15
N GLY A 56 -5.14 4.29 8.37
CA GLY A 56 -4.81 5.71 8.21
C GLY A 56 -4.89 6.17 6.75
N LEU A 57 -4.44 5.34 5.80
CA LEU A 57 -4.59 5.60 4.37
C LEU A 57 -6.07 5.60 3.96
N TYR A 58 -6.84 4.63 4.43
CA TYR A 58 -8.30 4.60 4.21
C TYR A 58 -9.00 5.82 4.84
N GLY A 59 -8.53 6.29 6.00
CA GLY A 59 -9.02 7.50 6.65
C GLY A 59 -8.51 8.81 6.05
N SER A 60 -7.56 8.76 5.10
CA SER A 60 -7.03 9.95 4.40
C SER A 60 -7.85 10.36 3.18
N MET A 61 -8.92 9.62 2.90
CA MET A 61 -9.89 10.00 1.88
C MET A 61 -10.52 11.35 2.23
N SER A 62 -10.70 12.22 1.23
CA SER A 62 -11.26 13.55 1.42
C SER A 62 -12.71 13.47 1.93
N PRO A 63 -13.18 14.46 2.69
CA PRO A 63 -14.62 14.68 2.84
C PRO A 63 -15.25 14.74 1.45
N GLY A 64 -16.25 13.90 1.17
CA GLY A 64 -16.83 13.76 -0.18
C GLY A 64 -16.36 12.55 -0.99
N PHE A 65 -15.38 11.78 -0.50
CA PHE A 65 -14.91 10.60 -1.21
C PHE A 65 -16.00 9.51 -1.26
N MET A 66 -16.44 9.15 -2.48
CA MET A 66 -17.56 8.24 -2.75
C MET A 66 -18.95 8.77 -2.38
N ASP A 67 -19.13 10.08 -2.16
CA ASP A 67 -20.47 10.65 -1.91
C ASP A 67 -21.43 10.47 -3.10
N GLU A 68 -20.87 10.35 -4.31
CA GLU A 68 -21.62 10.16 -5.56
C GLU A 68 -21.63 8.68 -6.02
N ASP A 69 -21.39 7.70 -5.14
CA ASP A 69 -21.27 6.29 -5.51
C ASP A 69 -20.15 6.01 -6.54
N ARG A 70 -20.08 4.77 -7.07
CA ARG A 70 -19.03 4.35 -8.03
C ARG A 70 -19.20 4.90 -9.44
N GLN A 71 -20.33 5.57 -9.75
CA GLN A 71 -20.70 6.16 -11.05
C GLN A 71 -20.68 5.23 -12.28
N ASP A 72 -20.06 4.04 -12.26
CA ASP A 72 -19.94 3.10 -13.39
C ASP A 72 -20.79 1.81 -13.26
N VAL A 73 -21.94 1.89 -12.61
CA VAL A 73 -22.76 0.71 -12.29
C VAL A 73 -23.67 0.24 -13.43
N GLU A 74 -23.75 0.98 -14.53
CA GLU A 74 -24.52 0.57 -15.71
C GLU A 74 -23.82 -0.59 -16.42
N GLN A 75 -24.52 -1.72 -16.49
CA GLN A 75 -24.11 -2.89 -17.25
C GLN A 75 -25.15 -3.09 -18.37
N ASP A 76 -24.68 -3.13 -19.62
CA ASP A 76 -25.53 -3.45 -20.77
C ASP A 76 -26.14 -4.84 -20.61
N ASP A 77 -27.37 -5.01 -21.11
CA ASP A 77 -28.02 -6.31 -21.18
C ASP A 77 -27.17 -7.26 -22.02
N TYR A 78 -26.61 -8.28 -21.36
CA TYR A 78 -25.92 -9.36 -22.06
C TYR A 78 -26.95 -10.37 -22.56
N ASP A 79 -26.93 -10.64 -23.87
CA ASP A 79 -27.75 -11.67 -24.49
C ASP A 79 -27.21 -13.05 -24.08
N TRP A 80 -27.68 -13.53 -22.93
CA TRP A 80 -27.33 -14.86 -22.45
C TRP A 80 -27.86 -15.90 -23.44
N PRO A 81 -27.00 -16.74 -24.05
CA PRO A 81 -27.48 -17.81 -24.90
C PRO A 81 -28.41 -18.69 -24.08
N GLY A 82 -29.67 -18.78 -24.52
CA GLY A 82 -30.67 -19.64 -23.89
C GLY A 82 -30.13 -21.07 -23.79
N SER A 83 -30.59 -21.83 -22.80
CA SER A 83 -30.15 -23.21 -22.53
C SER A 83 -30.37 -24.21 -23.69
N GLY A 84 -30.84 -23.76 -24.85
CA GLY A 84 -30.99 -24.54 -26.08
C GLY A 84 -29.95 -24.25 -27.17
N ASP A 85 -29.05 -23.26 -26.99
CA ASP A 85 -28.12 -22.81 -28.04
C ASP A 85 -26.65 -23.15 -27.77
N GLN A 86 -26.38 -24.04 -26.81
CA GLN A 86 -25.07 -24.65 -26.68
C GLN A 86 -24.97 -25.83 -27.65
N PRO A 87 -24.16 -25.77 -28.73
CA PRO A 87 -23.80 -26.98 -29.43
C PRO A 87 -23.09 -27.87 -28.40
N ALA A 88 -23.61 -29.08 -28.22
CA ALA A 88 -22.98 -30.09 -27.38
C ALA A 88 -21.51 -30.17 -27.78
N ALA A 89 -20.61 -29.93 -26.82
CA ALA A 89 -19.17 -30.06 -27.03
C ALA A 89 -18.90 -31.50 -27.50
N ALA A 90 -18.43 -31.62 -28.75
CA ALA A 90 -17.99 -32.86 -29.37
C ALA A 90 -16.55 -33.19 -28.95
#